data_AF-A0A914RR01-F1
#
_entry.id   AF-A0A914RR01-F1
#
_cell.length_a   1.000
_cell.length_b   1.000
_cell.length_c   1.000
_cell.angle_alpha   90.00
_cell.angle_beta   90.00
_cell.angle_gamma   90.00
#
_symmetry.space_group_name_H-M   'P 1'
#
loop_
_entity.id
_entity.type
_entity.pdbx_description
1 polymer ?
#
loop_
_entity_poly.entity_id
_entity_poly.type
_entity_poly.pdbx_seq_one_letter_code
_entity_poly.pdbx_strand_id
1 'polypeptide(L)'
;MKCRSASSSMNKAETKESVFQKLPSKTRRQYAEFEALLDPSRNHRAYRMLVAKMTSPTVPFVPLLLKDLTFTHEGNKTYFAGLVNFEKMVCF
;
A
#
# COMPACT_ATOMS: atom_id res chain seq x y z
N MET A 1 18.12 -55.17 22.72
CA MET A 1 17.70 -54.68 21.39
C MET A 1 17.05 -53.31 21.54
N LYS A 2 17.36 -52.42 20.60
CA LYS A 2 16.99 -50.99 20.54
C LYS A 2 15.53 -50.85 20.10
N CYS A 3 14.82 -49.86 20.64
CA CYS A 3 13.92 -48.99 19.88
C CYS A 3 13.57 -47.76 20.73
N ARG A 4 14.42 -46.73 20.64
CA ARG A 4 14.04 -45.36 21.01
C ARG A 4 13.23 -44.83 19.84
N SER A 5 11.91 -44.73 19.97
CA SER A 5 11.10 -43.94 19.05
C SER A 5 11.39 -42.47 19.34
N ALA A 6 12.24 -41.86 18.51
CA ALA A 6 12.39 -40.42 18.45
C ALA A 6 11.03 -39.84 18.01
N SER A 7 10.26 -39.32 18.96
CA SER A 7 9.17 -38.39 18.68
C SER A 7 9.82 -37.13 18.12
N SER A 8 9.93 -37.07 16.79
CA SER A 8 10.29 -35.87 16.06
C SER A 8 9.32 -34.77 16.46
N SER A 9 9.82 -33.79 17.21
CA SER A 9 9.10 -32.58 17.56
C SER A 9 8.65 -31.92 16.27
N MET A 10 7.36 -32.01 15.98
CA MET A 10 6.75 -31.27 14.89
C MET A 10 7.00 -29.79 15.15
N ASN A 11 7.84 -29.15 14.35
CA ASN A 11 7.98 -27.71 14.34
C ASN A 11 6.63 -27.14 13.88
N LYS A 12 5.80 -26.73 14.85
CA LYS A 12 4.52 -26.10 14.59
C LYS A 12 4.81 -24.83 13.79
N ALA A 13 4.31 -24.75 12.56
CA ALA A 13 4.42 -23.55 11.76
C ALA A 13 3.78 -22.40 12.55
N GLU A 14 4.59 -21.43 12.95
CA GLU A 14 4.14 -20.30 13.74
C GLU A 14 3.27 -19.38 12.87
N THR A 15 2.09 -19.00 13.37
CA THR A 15 1.19 -18.08 12.67
C THR A 15 1.84 -16.70 12.54
N LYS A 16 1.53 -15.94 11.48
CA LYS A 16 2.14 -14.62 11.22
C LYS A 16 2.03 -13.68 12.43
N GLU A 17 0.91 -13.70 13.14
CA GLU A 17 0.66 -12.90 14.34
C GLU A 17 1.63 -13.29 15.47
N SER A 18 1.89 -14.59 15.63
CA SER A 18 2.80 -15.11 16.66
C SER A 18 4.27 -14.76 16.39
N VAL A 19 4.67 -14.67 15.12
CA VAL A 19 6.01 -14.20 14.72
C VAL A 19 6.12 -12.69 14.91
N PHE A 20 5.07 -11.94 14.56
CA PHE A 20 5.05 -10.48 14.69
C PHE A 20 5.17 -10.01 16.13
N GLN A 21 4.57 -10.74 17.08
CA GLN A 21 4.67 -10.44 18.52
C GLN A 21 6.10 -10.55 19.08
N LYS A 22 6.95 -11.38 18.47
CA LYS A 22 8.34 -11.59 18.88
C LYS A 22 9.28 -10.47 18.41
N LEU A 23 8.82 -9.57 17.54
CA LEU A 23 9.64 -8.47 17.02
C LEU A 23 9.93 -7.41 18.12
N PRO A 24 11.11 -6.77 18.08
CA PRO A 24 11.42 -5.63 18.94
C PRO A 24 10.36 -4.54 18.83
N SER A 25 10.07 -3.86 19.94
CA SER A 25 9.06 -2.80 20.01
C SER A 25 9.33 -1.66 19.02
N LYS A 26 10.60 -1.30 18.82
CA LYS A 26 11.03 -0.29 17.83
C LYS A 26 10.58 -0.65 16.41
N THR A 27 10.84 -1.88 15.97
CA THR A 27 10.49 -2.36 14.63
C THR A 27 8.98 -2.41 14.44
N ARG A 28 8.24 -2.88 15.46
CA ARG A 28 6.76 -2.88 15.43
C ARG A 28 6.18 -1.46 15.30
N ARG A 29 6.77 -0.49 16.01
CA ARG A 29 6.36 0.92 15.91
C ARG A 29 6.63 1.49 14.52
N GLN A 30 7.81 1.25 13.94
CA GLN A 30 8.13 1.70 12.59
C GLN A 30 7.19 1.10 11.54
N TYR A 31 6.86 -0.19 11.69
CA TYR A 31 5.88 -0.84 10.81
C TYR A 31 4.51 -0.17 10.90
N ALA A 32 4.01 0.09 12.11
CA ALA A 32 2.74 0.79 12.30
C ALA A 32 2.74 2.22 11.70
N GLU A 33 3.87 2.93 11.78
CA GLU A 33 4.05 4.22 11.12
C GLU A 33 3.98 4.09 9.58
N PHE A 34 4.57 3.04 9.00
CA PHE A 34 4.47 2.76 7.56
C PHE A 34 3.05 2.36 7.13
N GLU A 35 2.34 1.57 7.92
CA GLU A 35 0.92 1.24 7.65
C GLU A 35 0.05 2.50 7.66
N ALA A 36 0.27 3.39 8.64
CA ALA A 36 -0.47 4.64 8.73
C ALA A 36 -0.26 5.57 7.52
N LEU A 37 0.92 5.51 6.86
CA LEU A 37 1.16 6.27 5.63
C LEU A 37 0.32 5.77 4.45
N LEU A 38 -0.02 4.48 4.43
CA LEU A 38 -0.79 3.85 3.35
C LEU A 38 -2.31 3.84 3.60
N ASP A 39 -2.76 4.46 4.70
CA ASP A 39 -4.18 4.56 5.06
C ASP A 39 -5.02 5.12 3.88
N PRO A 40 -6.07 4.40 3.42
CA PRO A 40 -6.85 4.81 2.27
C PRO A 40 -7.78 6.01 2.53
N SER A 41 -7.96 6.40 3.80
CA SER A 41 -8.89 7.47 4.17
C SER A 41 -8.55 8.77 3.46
N ARG A 42 -9.61 9.48 3.03
CA ARG A 42 -9.51 10.75 2.30
C ARG A 42 -8.59 10.65 1.07
N ASN A 43 -8.69 9.53 0.34
CA ASN A 43 -7.91 9.24 -0.86
C ASN A 43 -6.38 9.27 -0.63
N HIS A 44 -5.91 8.52 0.37
CA HIS A 44 -4.49 8.41 0.75
C HIS A 44 -3.85 9.74 1.12
N ARG A 45 -4.55 10.56 1.92
CA ARG A 45 -4.08 11.89 2.33
C ARG A 45 -2.70 11.86 2.99
N ALA A 46 -2.44 10.89 3.86
CA ALA A 46 -1.16 10.76 4.56
C ALA A 46 0.01 10.59 3.56
N TYR A 47 -0.13 9.64 2.63
CA TYR A 47 0.83 9.44 1.54
C TYR A 47 1.01 10.70 0.69
N ARG A 48 -0.08 11.35 0.25
CA ARG A 48 -0.01 12.56 -0.57
C ARG A 48 0.72 13.70 0.14
N MET A 49 0.46 13.91 1.43
CA MET A 49 1.16 14.92 2.24
C MET A 49 2.65 14.61 2.42
N LEU A 50 3.02 13.33 2.49
CA LEU A 50 4.43 12.92 2.56
C LEU A 50 5.15 13.25 1.25
N VAL A 51 4.59 12.80 0.11
CA VAL A 51 5.21 13.02 -1.22
C VAL A 51 5.31 14.51 -1.55
N ALA A 52 4.32 15.33 -1.17
CA ALA A 52 4.34 16.78 -1.38
C ALA A 52 5.52 17.50 -0.67
N LYS A 53 6.12 16.87 0.36
CA LYS A 53 7.28 17.40 1.08
C LYS A 53 8.62 16.84 0.60
N MET A 54 8.60 15.81 -0.26
CA MET A 54 9.80 15.18 -0.77
C MET A 54 10.39 16.02 -1.91
N THR A 55 11.71 15.98 -2.04
CA THR A 55 12.42 16.61 -3.17
C THR A 55 12.72 15.57 -4.24
N SER A 56 12.79 16.01 -5.49
CA SER A 56 13.23 15.16 -6.60
C SER A 56 14.67 14.68 -6.40
N PRO A 57 15.04 13.46 -6.81
CA PRO A 57 14.22 12.42 -7.44
C PRO A 57 13.47 11.56 -6.42
N THR A 58 12.21 11.22 -6.72
CA THR A 58 11.38 10.33 -5.89
C THR A 58 10.57 9.38 -6.79
N VAL A 59 10.48 8.11 -6.41
CA VAL A 59 9.62 7.13 -7.09
C VAL A 59 8.25 7.10 -6.39
N PRO A 60 7.15 7.42 -7.07
CA PRO A 60 5.83 7.45 -6.46
C PRO A 60 5.23 6.04 -6.30
N PHE A 61 4.17 5.95 -5.50
CA PHE A 61 3.36 4.76 -5.35
C PHE A 61 2.46 4.62 -6.58
N VAL A 62 3.01 3.95 -7.60
CA VAL A 62 2.39 3.77 -8.93
C VAL A 62 0.93 3.31 -8.87
N PRO A 63 0.50 2.39 -7.99
CA PRO A 63 -0.90 2.00 -7.90
C PRO A 63 -1.86 3.17 -7.63
N LEU A 64 -1.48 4.14 -6.79
CA LEU A 64 -2.31 5.32 -6.51
C LEU A 64 -2.35 6.28 -7.70
N LEU A 65 -1.24 6.42 -8.42
CA LEU A 65 -1.18 7.20 -9.65
C LEU A 65 -2.12 6.63 -10.73
N LEU A 66 -2.06 5.31 -10.94
CA LEU A 66 -2.94 4.63 -11.89
C LEU A 66 -4.40 4.73 -11.48
N LYS A 67 -4.69 4.57 -10.18
CA LYS A 67 -6.02 4.79 -9.62
C LYS A 67 -6.56 6.17 -9.99
N ASP A 68 -5.77 7.23 -9.79
CA ASP A 68 -6.17 8.60 -10.11
C ASP A 68 -6.47 8.77 -11.61
N LEU A 69 -5.60 8.25 -12.48
CA LEU A 69 -5.79 8.30 -13.93
C LEU A 69 -7.05 7.54 -14.38
N THR A 70 -7.30 6.35 -13.82
CA THR A 70 -8.50 5.56 -14.10
C THR A 70 -9.77 6.31 -13.69
N PHE A 71 -9.82 6.87 -12.47
CA PHE A 71 -10.99 7.63 -12.03
C PHE A 71 -11.24 8.90 -12.85
N THR A 72 -10.19 9.62 -13.24
CA THR A 72 -10.33 10.77 -14.15
C THR A 72 -10.86 10.34 -15.52
N HIS A 73 -10.40 9.19 -16.02
CA HIS A 73 -10.84 8.68 -17.32
C HIS A 73 -12.29 8.20 -17.33
N GLU A 74 -12.67 7.41 -16.33
CA GLU A 74 -14.01 6.80 -16.23
C GLU A 74 -15.06 7.80 -15.71
N GLY A 75 -14.65 8.72 -14.83
CA GLY A 75 -15.53 9.72 -14.25
C GLY A 75 -15.89 10.88 -15.19
N ASN A 76 -15.09 11.11 -16.24
CA ASN A 76 -15.29 12.22 -17.17
C ASN A 76 -15.40 11.73 -18.61
N LYS A 77 -16.46 12.15 -19.31
CA LYS A 77 -16.60 11.83 -20.75
C LYS A 77 -15.54 12.57 -21.55
N THR A 78 -14.96 11.88 -22.54
CA THR A 78 -14.01 12.48 -23.49
C THR A 78 -14.71 13.43 -24.46
N TYR A 79 -16.00 13.21 -24.72
CA TYR A 79 -16.79 14.03 -25.65
C TYR A 79 -18.15 14.42 -25.05
N PHE A 80 -18.59 15.63 -25.36
CA PHE A 80 -19.95 16.13 -25.12
C PHE A 80 -20.52 16.69 -26.44
N ALA A 81 -21.68 16.17 -26.87
CA ALA A 81 -22.31 16.56 -28.13
C ALA A 81 -21.37 16.56 -29.35
N GLY A 82 -20.44 15.59 -29.41
CA GLY A 82 -19.44 15.48 -30.48
C GLY A 82 -18.21 16.37 -30.34
N LEU A 83 -18.17 17.27 -29.34
CA LEU A 83 -17.02 18.13 -29.05
C LEU A 83 -16.12 17.51 -27.98
N VAL A 84 -14.81 17.74 -28.09
CA VAL A 84 -13.82 17.26 -27.13
C VAL A 84 -13.98 17.99 -25.78
N ASN A 85 -13.98 17.23 -24.69
CA ASN A 85 -13.96 17.77 -23.34
C ASN A 85 -12.53 18.15 -22.92
N PHE A 86 -12.16 19.42 -23.08
CA PHE A 86 -10.83 19.90 -22.68
C PHE A 86 -10.62 19.97 -21.16
N GLU A 87 -11.69 20.07 -20.36
CA GLU A 87 -11.56 20.04 -18.90
C GLU A 87 -10.98 18.70 -18.43
N LYS A 88 -11.38 17.60 -19.07
CA LYS A 88 -10.80 16.27 -18.81
C LYS A 88 -9.30 16.21 -19.15
N MET A 89 -8.88 16.88 -20.22
CA MET A 89 -7.51 16.77 -20.74
C MET A 89 -6.45 17.42 -19.85
N VAL A 90 -6.87 18.33 -18.96
CA VAL A 90 -5.98 19.06 -18.03
C VAL A 90 -6.17 18.60 -16.57
N CYS A 91 -6.95 17.55 -16.33
CA CYS A 91 -7.35 17.12 -15.00
C CYS A 91 -6.28 16.29 -14.25
N PHE A 92 -5.03 16.32 -14.71
CA PHE A 92 -3.90 15.60 -14.12
C PHE A 92 -2.67 16.50 -14.00
#